data_AF-A0A3D4V292-F1
#
_entry.id   AF-A0A3D4V292-F1
#
_cell.length_a   1.000
_cell.length_b   1.000
_cell.length_c   1.000
_cell.angle_alpha   90.00
_cell.angle_beta   90.00
_cell.angle_gamma   90.00
#
_symmetry.space_group_name_H-M   'P 1'
#
loop_
_entity.id
_entity.type
_entity.pdbx_description
1 polymer ?
#
loop_
_entity_poly.entity_id
_entity_poly.type
_entity_poly.pdbx_seq_one_letter_code
_entity_poly.pdbx_strand_id
1 'polypeptide(L)'
;MDSSEENHFNEASIWSEVKTSLSGTDKDFTKGSIGRAILVLSIPMVLEMLMESVFAVVDIFFVSKLGAEAIATVGITESLMTLIYAIAIGFAMATTAVVARRFGEKNYDKASITAVQSIIAGILVST
;
A
#
# COMPACT_ATOMS: atom_id res chain seq x y z
N MET A 1 -13.97 27.93 30.37
CA MET A 1 -12.51 27.93 30.18
C MET A 1 -11.92 26.95 31.17
N ASP A 2 -11.49 25.78 30.70
CA ASP A 2 -10.34 25.12 31.29
C ASP A 2 -9.56 24.48 30.15
N SER A 3 -8.27 24.76 30.16
CA SER A 3 -7.32 24.72 29.07
C SER A 3 -6.14 23.91 29.58
N SER A 4 -6.07 22.62 29.26
CA SER A 4 -4.90 21.77 29.54
C SER A 4 -5.05 20.32 29.04
N GLU A 5 -5.48 20.10 27.80
CA GLU A 5 -5.13 18.84 27.11
C GLU A 5 -3.75 19.01 26.46
N GLU A 6 -2.71 18.83 27.29
CA GLU A 6 -1.31 18.84 26.88
C GLU A 6 -1.01 17.67 25.93
N ASN A 7 -0.67 18.06 24.69
CA ASN A 7 -0.04 17.20 23.69
C ASN A 7 1.30 16.66 24.20
N HIS A 8 1.29 15.45 24.77
CA HIS A 8 2.52 14.69 25.00
C HIS A 8 2.89 13.82 23.77
N PHE A 9 3.18 14.47 22.64
CA PHE A 9 3.95 13.83 21.56
C PHE A 9 5.43 13.82 21.95
N ASN A 10 5.81 12.88 22.80
CA ASN A 10 7.20 12.65 23.17
C ASN A 10 7.95 12.09 21.95
N GLU A 11 9.02 12.76 21.48
CA GLU A 11 9.84 12.31 20.33
C GLU A 11 10.37 10.88 20.50
N ALA A 12 10.62 10.46 21.74
CA ALA A 12 11.01 9.09 22.07
C ALA A 12 9.94 8.04 21.71
N SER A 13 8.66 8.41 21.73
CA SER A 13 7.54 7.53 21.36
C SER A 13 7.48 7.33 19.83
N ILE A 14 7.70 8.38 19.04
CA ILE A 14 7.65 8.32 17.58
C ILE A 14 8.74 7.39 17.04
N TRP A 15 9.98 7.51 17.54
CA TRP A 15 11.07 6.61 17.17
C TRP A 15 10.79 5.14 17.54
N SER A 16 10.14 4.90 18.67
CA SER A 16 9.71 3.56 19.07
C SER A 16 8.62 3.01 18.14
N GLU A 17 7.72 3.86 17.64
CA GLU A 17 6.65 3.47 16.71
C GLU A 17 7.19 3.19 15.32
N VAL A 18 8.09 4.02 14.79
CA VAL A 18 8.81 3.75 13.53
C VAL A 18 9.54 2.41 13.59
N LYS A 19 10.27 2.14 14.68
CA LYS A 19 10.95 0.86 14.89
C LYS A 19 9.94 -0.31 14.96
N THR A 20 8.79 -0.10 15.60
CA THR A 20 7.73 -1.11 15.71
C THR A 20 7.13 -1.43 14.34
N SER A 21 6.79 -0.40 13.55
CA SER A 21 6.29 -0.53 12.18
C SER A 21 7.22 -1.31 11.26
N LEU A 22 8.53 -1.08 11.38
CA LEU A 22 9.54 -1.76 10.57
C LEU A 22 9.91 -3.16 11.10
N SER A 23 9.71 -3.43 12.39
CA SER A 23 10.05 -4.73 13.01
C SER A 23 9.00 -5.83 12.81
N GLY A 24 7.88 -5.55 12.12
CA GLY A 24 6.87 -6.55 11.77
C GLY A 24 6.23 -7.24 12.97
N THR A 25 5.72 -6.48 13.95
CA THR A 25 5.11 -7.05 15.15
C THR A 25 3.69 -7.58 14.87
N ASP A 26 3.34 -8.77 15.38
CA ASP A 26 1.99 -9.36 15.34
C ASP A 26 1.00 -8.60 16.24
N LYS A 27 0.66 -7.37 15.86
CA LYS A 27 -0.34 -6.55 16.55
C LYS A 27 -1.68 -6.67 15.82
N ASP A 28 -2.70 -7.07 16.55
CA ASP A 28 -4.07 -7.08 16.06
C ASP A 28 -4.58 -5.62 15.94
N PHE A 29 -4.45 -5.03 14.75
CA PHE A 29 -4.87 -3.67 14.47
C PHE A 29 -6.40 -3.48 14.50
N THR A 30 -7.18 -4.54 14.72
CA THR A 30 -8.64 -4.46 14.94
C THR A 30 -9.01 -4.17 16.40
N LYS A 31 -8.04 -4.22 17.32
CA LYS A 31 -8.25 -3.97 18.76
C LYS A 31 -7.35 -2.83 19.25
N GLY A 32 -7.94 -1.84 19.93
CA GLY A 32 -7.23 -0.72 20.55
C GLY A 32 -7.47 0.63 19.88
N SER A 33 -6.55 1.59 20.07
CA SER A 33 -6.68 2.95 19.56
C SER A 33 -6.41 3.04 18.05
N ILE A 34 -7.44 3.41 17.27
CA ILE A 34 -7.40 3.55 15.81
C ILE A 34 -6.28 4.52 15.37
N GLY A 35 -6.12 5.65 16.05
CA GLY A 35 -5.09 6.65 15.69
C GLY A 35 -3.67 6.08 15.70
N ARG A 36 -3.35 5.22 16.69
CA ARG A 36 -2.05 4.56 16.76
C ARG A 36 -1.87 3.51 15.66
N ALA A 37 -2.92 2.77 15.32
CA ALA A 37 -2.89 1.81 14.22
C ALA A 37 -2.63 2.51 12.87
N ILE A 38 -3.30 3.64 12.62
CA ILE A 38 -3.09 4.46 11.43
C ILE A 38 -1.64 4.94 11.35
N LEU A 39 -1.07 5.47 12.44
CA LEU A 39 0.33 5.94 12.47
C LEU A 39 1.33 4.81 12.20
N VAL A 40 1.14 3.65 12.82
CA VAL A 40 2.05 2.51 12.65
C VAL A 40 2.00 1.96 11.22
N LEU A 41 0.83 1.93 10.57
CA LEU A 41 0.65 1.43 9.21
C LEU A 41 0.98 2.48 8.13
N SER A 42 0.80 3.77 8.39
CA SER A 42 1.06 4.82 7.41
C SER A 42 2.55 5.06 7.17
N ILE A 43 3.39 4.88 8.19
CA ILE A 43 4.86 5.02 8.07
C ILE A 43 5.44 4.13 6.96
N PRO A 44 5.24 2.79 6.96
CA PRO A 44 5.77 1.93 5.90
C PRO A 44 5.10 2.21 4.55
N MET A 45 3.82 2.57 4.52
CA MET A 45 3.09 2.91 3.28
C MET A 45 3.65 4.18 2.62
N VAL A 46 3.94 5.23 3.38
CA VAL A 46 4.56 6.45 2.83
C VAL A 46 5.98 6.13 2.33
N LEU A 47 6.73 5.30 3.06
CA LEU A 47 8.05 4.87 2.61
C LEU A 47 7.99 4.10 1.28
N GLU A 48 7.00 3.20 1.12
CA GLU A 48 6.72 2.51 -0.14
C GLU A 48 6.48 3.52 -1.28
N MET A 49 5.57 4.47 -1.10
CA MET A 49 5.27 5.49 -2.12
C MET A 49 6.50 6.34 -2.49
N LEU A 50 7.35 6.66 -1.52
CA LEU A 50 8.61 7.37 -1.78
C LEU A 50 9.57 6.51 -2.62
N MET A 51 9.69 5.22 -2.31
CA MET A 51 10.53 4.30 -3.08
C MET A 51 10.02 4.12 -4.51
N GLU A 52 8.70 4.02 -4.70
CA GLU A 52 8.06 3.95 -6.02
C GLU A 52 8.36 5.21 -6.85
N SER A 53 8.24 6.39 -6.25
CA SER A 53 8.58 7.65 -6.93
C SER A 53 10.07 7.74 -7.31
N VAL A 54 10.97 7.34 -6.41
CA VAL A 54 12.42 7.30 -6.71
C VAL A 54 12.71 6.31 -7.82
N PHE A 55 12.06 5.14 -7.82
CA PHE A 55 12.20 4.13 -8.87
C PHE A 55 11.81 4.71 -10.24
N ALA A 56 10.67 5.40 -10.34
CA ALA A 56 10.23 6.02 -11.59
C ALA A 56 11.24 7.06 -12.12
N VAL A 57 11.82 7.88 -11.24
CA VAL A 57 12.84 8.88 -11.63
C VAL A 57 14.12 8.20 -12.12
N VAL A 58 14.57 7.17 -11.42
CA VAL A 58 15.77 6.42 -11.78
C VAL A 58 15.57 5.69 -13.11
N ASP A 59 14.42 5.07 -13.33
CA ASP A 59 14.06 4.40 -14.59
C ASP A 59 14.19 5.35 -15.79
N ILE A 60 13.52 6.51 -15.72
CA ILE A 60 13.58 7.53 -16.76
C ILE A 60 15.01 8.05 -16.93
N PHE A 61 15.78 8.23 -15.85
CA PHE A 61 17.17 8.66 -15.93
C PHE A 61 18.03 7.68 -16.73
N PHE A 62 17.90 6.38 -16.49
CA PHE A 62 18.65 5.36 -17.24
C PHE A 62 18.20 5.27 -18.69
N VAL A 63 16.89 5.30 -18.95
CA VAL A 63 16.32 5.32 -20.30
C VAL A 63 16.80 6.55 -21.08
N SER A 64 16.93 7.70 -20.41
CA SER A 64 17.33 8.95 -21.05
C SER A 64 18.72 8.91 -21.67
N LYS A 65 19.60 8.03 -21.18
CA LYS A 65 20.95 7.85 -21.73
C LYS A 65 20.98 7.10 -23.06
N LEU A 66 19.89 6.44 -23.45
CA LEU A 66 19.80 5.68 -24.71
C LEU A 66 19.42 6.56 -25.92
N GLY A 67 19.10 7.83 -25.69
CA GLY A 67 18.75 8.80 -26.73
C GLY A 67 17.29 9.27 -26.66
N ALA A 68 16.98 10.36 -27.35
CA ALA A 68 15.66 11.00 -27.30
C ALA A 68 14.52 10.09 -27.80
N GLU A 69 14.79 9.25 -28.80
CA GLU A 69 13.81 8.28 -29.32
C GLU A 69 13.46 7.19 -28.30
N ALA A 70 14.41 6.78 -27.46
CA ALA A 70 14.17 5.80 -26.40
C ALA A 70 13.23 6.36 -25.32
N ILE A 71 13.42 7.62 -24.90
CA ILE A 71 12.54 8.29 -23.94
C ILE A 71 11.12 8.41 -24.50
N ALA A 72 10.97 8.82 -25.76
CA ALA A 72 9.67 8.95 -26.41
C ALA A 72 8.93 7.61 -26.47
N THR A 73 9.65 6.53 -26.77
CA THR A 73 9.10 5.16 -26.80
C THR A 73 8.66 4.69 -25.40
N VAL A 74 9.45 4.98 -24.37
CA VAL A 74 9.11 4.63 -22.98
C VAL A 74 7.91 5.43 -22.49
N GLY A 75 7.81 6.72 -22.81
CA GLY A 75 6.64 7.54 -22.43
C GLY A 75 5.33 7.01 -23.02
N ILE A 76 5.33 6.60 -24.29
CA ILE A 76 4.14 6.00 -24.92
C ILE A 76 3.81 4.64 -24.28
N THR A 77 4.83 3.81 -24.03
CA THR A 77 4.66 2.50 -23.41
C THR A 77 4.15 2.62 -21.98
N GLU A 78 4.67 3.58 -21.21
CA GLU A 78 4.23 3.87 -19.84
C GLU A 78 2.77 4.29 -19.81
N SER A 79 2.32 5.16 -20.73
CA SER A 79 0.91 5.56 -20.81
C SER A 79 -0.02 4.38 -21.10
N LEU A 80 0.42 3.45 -21.97
CA LEU A 80 -0.32 2.20 -22.23
C LEU A 80 -0.34 1.30 -20.98
N MET A 81 0.80 1.14 -20.31
CA MET A 81 0.92 0.32 -19.10
C MET A 81 0.06 0.88 -17.97
N THR A 82 -0.01 2.20 -17.80
CA THR A 82 -0.86 2.86 -16.81
C THR A 82 -2.34 2.52 -17.00
N LEU A 83 -2.81 2.41 -18.25
CA LEU A 83 -4.19 1.97 -18.54
C LEU A 83 -4.42 0.51 -18.12
N ILE A 84 -3.45 -0.38 -18.41
CA ILE A 84 -3.53 -1.80 -18.04
C ILE A 84 -3.48 -1.94 -16.51
N TYR A 85 -2.58 -1.23 -15.85
CA TYR A 85 -2.45 -1.21 -14.40
C TYR A 85 -3.68 -0.65 -13.71
N ALA A 86 -4.37 0.34 -14.27
CA ALA A 86 -5.62 0.86 -13.69
C ALA A 86 -6.67 -0.25 -13.50
N ILE A 87 -6.80 -1.17 -14.47
CA ILE A 87 -7.71 -2.31 -14.38
C ILE A 87 -7.23 -3.29 -13.31
N ALA A 88 -5.93 -3.59 -13.28
CA ALA A 88 -5.33 -4.50 -12.30
C ALA A 88 -5.48 -3.98 -10.86
N ILE A 89 -5.19 -2.69 -10.63
CA ILE A 89 -5.35 -2.02 -9.33
C ILE A 89 -6.83 -2.01 -8.94
N GLY A 90 -7.75 -1.74 -9.87
CA GLY A 90 -9.19 -1.80 -9.61
C GLY A 90 -9.64 -3.17 -9.11
N PHE A 91 -9.17 -4.25 -9.74
CA PHE A 91 -9.45 -5.62 -9.31
C PHE A 91 -8.83 -5.95 -7.95
N ALA A 92 -7.58 -5.51 -7.72
CA ALA A 92 -6.89 -5.69 -6.45
C ALA A 92 -7.60 -4.97 -5.29
N MET A 93 -8.05 -3.72 -5.50
CA MET A 93 -8.81 -2.95 -4.53
C MET A 93 -10.18 -3.60 -4.24
N ALA A 94 -10.89 -4.05 -5.27
CA ALA A 94 -12.17 -4.74 -5.10
C ALA A 94 -12.03 -6.04 -4.28
N THR A 95 -11.02 -6.85 -4.59
CA THR A 95 -10.71 -8.07 -3.83
C THR A 95 -10.37 -7.74 -2.38
N THR A 96 -9.48 -6.77 -2.16
CA THR A 96 -9.07 -6.35 -0.81
C THR A 96 -10.27 -5.87 0.00
N ALA A 97 -11.18 -5.09 -0.59
CA ALA A 97 -12.37 -4.60 0.09
C ALA A 97 -13.31 -5.74 0.53
N VAL A 98 -13.57 -6.73 -0.33
CA VAL A 98 -14.44 -7.86 0.01
C VAL A 98 -13.81 -8.75 1.08
N VAL A 99 -12.50 -9.02 0.98
CA VAL A 99 -11.77 -9.82 1.97
C VAL A 99 -11.72 -9.08 3.32
N ALA A 100 -11.36 -7.80 3.33
CA ALA A 100 -11.31 -6.97 4.53
C ALA A 100 -12.66 -6.90 5.24
N ARG A 101 -13.76 -6.79 4.49
CA ARG A 101 -15.12 -6.83 5.05
C ARG A 101 -15.41 -8.16 5.76
N ARG A 102 -15.15 -9.30 5.11
CA ARG A 102 -15.39 -10.64 5.70
C ARG A 102 -14.49 -10.90 6.90
N PHE A 103 -13.26 -10.39 6.84
CA PHE A 103 -12.32 -10.44 7.95
C PHE A 103 -12.81 -9.61 9.15
N GLY A 104 -13.36 -8.42 8.91
CA GLY A 104 -13.97 -7.56 9.93
C GLY A 104 -15.21 -8.18 10.58
N GLU A 105 -15.99 -8.98 9.84
CA GLU A 105 -17.12 -9.77 10.35
C GLU A 105 -16.68 -10.99 11.20
N LYS A 106 -15.37 -11.15 11.44
CA LYS A 106 -14.73 -12.31 12.13
C LYS A 106 -15.03 -13.67 11.46
N ASN A 107 -15.43 -13.65 10.19
CA ASN A 107 -15.73 -14.86 9.41
C ASN A 107 -14.50 -15.26 8.58
N TYR A 108 -13.48 -15.76 9.27
CA TYR A 108 -12.18 -16.07 8.67
C TYR A 108 -12.26 -17.17 7.60
N ASP A 109 -13.13 -18.18 7.78
CA ASP A 109 -13.33 -19.24 6.80
C ASP A 109 -13.84 -18.69 5.46
N LYS A 110 -14.86 -17.82 5.50
CA LYS A 110 -15.36 -17.17 4.29
C LYS A 110 -14.35 -16.18 3.71
N ALA A 111 -13.58 -15.49 4.54
CA ALA A 111 -12.53 -14.58 4.07
C ALA A 111 -11.48 -15.35 3.24
N SER A 112 -10.99 -16.49 3.75
CA SER A 112 -10.02 -17.33 3.06
C SER A 112 -10.55 -17.92 1.75
N ILE A 113 -11.80 -18.40 1.73
CA ILE A 113 -12.43 -18.90 0.49
C ILE A 113 -12.51 -17.78 -0.56
N THR A 114 -12.88 -16.57 -0.14
CA THR A 114 -12.94 -15.41 -1.05
C THR A 114 -11.58 -15.06 -1.61
N ALA A 115 -10.56 -15.04 -0.76
CA ALA A 115 -9.21 -14.72 -1.19
C ALA A 115 -8.73 -15.71 -2.26
N VAL A 116 -8.96 -17.00 -2.06
CA VAL A 116 -8.64 -18.04 -3.06
C VAL A 116 -9.44 -17.87 -4.34
N GLN A 117 -10.75 -17.59 -4.24
CA GLN A 117 -11.59 -17.34 -5.42
C GLN A 117 -11.11 -16.12 -6.21
N SER A 118 -10.73 -15.04 -5.53
CA SER A 118 -10.17 -13.84 -6.16
C SER A 118 -8.82 -14.10 -6.83
N ILE A 119 -7.96 -14.93 -6.23
CA ILE A 119 -6.69 -15.34 -6.86
C ILE A 119 -6.95 -16.13 -8.15
N ILE A 120 -7.87 -17.11 -8.10
CA ILE A 120 -8.23 -17.90 -9.29
C ILE A 120 -8.82 -16.99 -10.38
N ALA A 121 -9.72 -16.07 -10.01
CA ALA A 121 -10.28 -15.09 -10.94
C ALA A 121 -9.19 -14.18 -11.53
N GLY A 122 -8.22 -13.74 -10.72
CA GLY A 122 -7.08 -12.95 -11.19
C GLY A 122 -6.19 -13.70 -12.18
N ILE A 123 -5.93 -14.99 -11.93
CA ILE A 123 -5.17 -15.84 -12.87
C ILE A 123 -5.93 -15.98 -14.19
N LEU A 124 -7.25 -16.23 -14.15
CA LEU A 124 -8.07 -16.31 -15.36
C LEU A 124 -8.13 -15.01 -16.15
N VAL A 125 -8.06 -13.85 -15.49
CA VAL A 125 -8.00 -12.54 -16.17
C VAL A 125 -6.61 -12.29 -16.76
N SER A 126 -5.56 -12.82 -16.13
CA SER A 126 -4.18 -12.66 -16.58
C SER A 126 -3.76 -13.62 -17.70
N THR A 127 -4.47 -14.74 -17.88
CA THR A 127 -4.13 -15.80 -18.85
C THR A 127 -4.99 -15.66 -20.10
#